data_AF-A0A6G1PV49-F1
#
_entry.id   AF-A0A6G1PV49-F1
#
_cell.length_a   1.000
_cell.length_b   1.000
_cell.length_c   1.000
_cell.angle_alpha   90.00
_cell.angle_beta   90.00
_cell.angle_gamma   90.00
#
_symmetry.space_group_name_H-M   'P 1'
#
loop_
_entity.id
_entity.type
_entity.pdbx_description
1 polymer ?
#
loop_
_entity_poly.entity_id
_entity_poly.type
_entity_poly.pdbx_seq_one_letter_code
_entity_poly.pdbx_strand_id
1 'polypeptide(L)'
;MCASMATSDESERLVSTCTLKMSALRWNRYEENANRHFNDNLAFPIPYYGHLSSSKSAIIVMDTTWNTSEMLYQLMVMVLSLGQGINTMPVPTDSPLCTATETAQYSLTFTGKWTQAAFPKQYPVYRPPAQWSNLIGVTHSSDYHMWQRNEFASNGVREFAEKGEAWMLMKEVEAAGERIQSVYGILSAPAVVGGTGQMNTEFEVFARHSYLSFIVRIVPSPDWFVGVDSVDLCDGDHWKENVSLELFPYDAGTDSGFTFSSPNFETIPQDKITQITSSFPSHPANSFYYPRLKHLPPIAKVMLTKIKKTNQIISLPLEPTQSNQLPAENEIEDTLINKSIWEPLSATHKLNYSDQKAEKPNTPLDCEVSVWSPWGLCKGKCGDSGIQHRTRYILMHPANNGAACPLLEEERTCFPDNCL
;
A
#
# COMPACT_ATOMS: atom_id res chain seq x y z
N MET A 1 5.45 -2.02 -45.38
CA MET A 1 6.04 -2.93 -46.38
C MET A 1 7.55 -2.94 -46.16
N CYS A 2 8.23 -4.07 -46.40
CA CYS A 2 9.57 -4.42 -45.86
C CYS A 2 9.58 -4.54 -44.32
N ALA A 3 9.61 -5.70 -43.63
CA ALA A 3 9.89 -7.12 -43.90
C ALA A 3 11.30 -7.63 -43.48
N SER A 4 11.28 -8.85 -42.90
CA SER A 4 12.37 -9.81 -42.58
C SER A 4 13.32 -9.57 -41.39
N MET A 5 13.58 -10.68 -40.67
CA MET A 5 14.40 -10.87 -39.46
C MET A 5 15.64 -11.72 -39.79
N ALA A 6 16.74 -11.55 -39.04
CA ALA A 6 17.78 -12.54 -38.68
C ALA A 6 18.80 -11.82 -37.75
N THR A 7 18.96 -12.10 -36.44
CA THR A 7 19.47 -13.29 -35.68
C THR A 7 20.98 -13.55 -35.76
N SER A 8 21.64 -13.56 -34.58
CA SER A 8 22.92 -14.21 -34.19
C SER A 8 24.22 -13.82 -34.94
N ASP A 9 25.42 -13.83 -34.36
CA ASP A 9 25.95 -13.78 -32.98
C ASP A 9 27.49 -13.56 -33.08
N GLU A 10 28.20 -13.20 -31.99
CA GLU A 10 29.68 -13.20 -31.83
C GLU A 10 30.54 -12.29 -32.77
N SER A 11 31.71 -11.72 -32.40
CA SER A 11 32.41 -11.61 -31.11
C SER A 11 33.51 -10.50 -31.12
N GLU A 12 33.92 -10.08 -29.91
CA GLU A 12 35.20 -9.47 -29.49
C GLU A 12 35.79 -8.15 -30.09
N ARG A 13 35.87 -7.14 -29.18
CA ARG A 13 37.05 -6.30 -28.82
C ARG A 13 37.79 -5.46 -29.88
N LEU A 14 37.95 -4.16 -29.60
CA LEU A 14 39.23 -3.56 -29.13
C LEU A 14 39.13 -2.03 -28.80
N VAL A 15 39.72 -1.68 -27.64
CA VAL A 15 40.39 -0.40 -27.27
C VAL A 15 39.60 0.91 -27.01
N SER A 16 39.72 1.28 -25.73
CA SER A 16 39.53 2.54 -25.00
C SER A 16 40.13 3.85 -25.57
N THR A 17 39.82 4.95 -24.87
CA THR A 17 40.44 6.30 -24.82
C THR A 17 40.12 7.34 -25.90
N CYS A 18 39.37 8.38 -25.50
CA CYS A 18 39.92 9.75 -25.46
C CYS A 18 39.14 10.66 -24.49
N THR A 19 39.83 11.62 -23.89
CA THR A 19 39.31 12.48 -22.80
C THR A 19 39.52 13.97 -23.12
N LEU A 20 38.67 14.81 -22.52
CA LEU A 20 38.88 16.23 -22.16
C LEU A 20 38.77 17.37 -23.22
N LYS A 21 37.93 18.34 -22.83
CA LYS A 21 38.01 19.81 -23.04
C LYS A 21 37.95 20.37 -24.48
N MET A 22 36.93 21.21 -24.72
CA MET A 22 37.14 22.67 -24.64
C MET A 22 35.84 23.46 -24.45
N SER A 23 35.96 24.68 -23.93
CA SER A 23 34.87 25.59 -23.59
C SER A 23 35.03 26.95 -24.30
N ALA A 24 33.94 27.72 -24.31
CA ALA A 24 33.83 29.15 -24.61
C ALA A 24 33.72 29.61 -26.09
N LEU A 25 33.19 30.84 -26.21
CA LEU A 25 32.72 31.57 -27.41
C LEU A 25 31.38 31.03 -27.95
N ARG A 26 30.33 31.85 -28.17
CA ARG A 26 30.33 33.28 -28.54
C ARG A 26 29.09 34.04 -28.05
N TRP A 27 29.28 35.11 -27.28
CA TRP A 27 28.30 36.20 -27.10
C TRP A 27 28.35 37.15 -28.31
N ASN A 28 27.21 37.59 -28.86
CA ASN A 28 26.85 39.01 -29.09
C ASN A 28 25.75 39.25 -30.15
N ARG A 29 24.92 40.27 -29.87
CA ARG A 29 24.16 41.16 -30.78
C ARG A 29 22.95 40.56 -31.54
N TYR A 30 21.88 41.32 -31.81
CA TYR A 30 21.59 42.75 -31.54
C TYR A 30 20.10 42.95 -31.24
N GLU A 31 19.78 43.91 -30.36
CA GLU A 31 18.47 44.57 -30.33
C GLU A 31 18.30 45.49 -31.55
N GLU A 32 17.05 45.71 -31.99
CA GLU A 32 16.48 47.04 -32.38
C GLU A 32 15.20 46.87 -33.23
N ASN A 33 14.03 47.15 -32.66
CA ASN A 33 13.28 48.38 -32.99
C ASN A 33 11.98 48.54 -32.20
N ALA A 34 11.56 49.79 -32.00
CA ALA A 34 10.47 50.19 -31.13
C ALA A 34 9.41 51.08 -31.83
N ASN A 35 8.35 51.40 -31.08
CA ASN A 35 7.43 52.55 -31.24
C ASN A 35 6.35 52.53 -32.34
N ARG A 36 5.11 52.21 -31.93
CA ARG A 36 3.92 53.11 -31.86
C ARG A 36 2.67 52.25 -31.52
N HIS A 37 1.64 52.69 -30.77
CA HIS A 37 1.14 54.04 -30.46
C HIS A 37 0.65 54.18 -29.00
N PHE A 38 0.73 55.41 -28.47
CA PHE A 38 0.02 55.89 -27.27
C PHE A 38 -1.48 56.10 -27.52
N ASN A 39 -2.34 55.89 -26.51
CA ASN A 39 -3.20 56.98 -26.02
C ASN A 39 -3.78 56.75 -24.61
N ASP A 40 -3.73 57.81 -23.81
CA ASP A 40 -4.03 57.88 -22.38
C ASP A 40 -5.53 57.84 -22.03
N ASN A 41 -5.86 57.26 -20.85
CA ASN A 41 -6.43 57.97 -19.67
C ASN A 41 -7.39 57.11 -18.83
N LEU A 42 -7.05 56.91 -17.56
CA LEU A 42 -7.84 57.30 -16.37
C LEU A 42 -7.03 56.96 -15.10
N ALA A 43 -7.15 57.78 -14.04
CA ALA A 43 -6.07 57.88 -13.05
C ALA A 43 -6.53 57.80 -11.57
N PHE A 44 -5.72 57.09 -10.78
CA PHE A 44 -5.54 57.16 -9.31
C PHE A 44 -6.69 56.73 -8.35
N PRO A 45 -6.38 56.36 -7.08
CA PRO A 45 -5.13 55.75 -6.55
C PRO A 45 -5.35 54.54 -5.61
N ILE A 46 -4.32 53.70 -5.45
CA ILE A 46 -4.15 52.74 -4.32
C ILE A 46 -2.69 52.85 -3.84
N PRO A 47 -2.40 52.89 -2.52
CA PRO A 47 -1.06 53.20 -2.01
C PRO A 47 -0.10 52.01 -2.01
N TYR A 48 1.19 52.30 -2.26
CA TYR A 48 2.32 51.39 -2.07
C TYR A 48 2.86 51.47 -0.63
N TYR A 49 3.18 50.32 -0.05
CA TYR A 49 4.24 50.19 0.96
C TYR A 49 5.25 49.17 0.45
N GLY A 50 6.51 49.60 0.31
CA GLY A 50 7.63 48.73 -0.02
C GLY A 50 8.66 48.74 1.11
N HIS A 51 9.20 47.58 1.45
CA HIS A 51 10.40 47.47 2.28
C HIS A 51 11.34 46.40 1.70
N LEU A 52 12.36 46.86 0.99
CA LEU A 52 13.53 46.08 0.65
C LEU A 52 14.63 46.45 1.67
N SER A 53 15.03 45.51 2.53
CA SER A 53 16.14 45.76 3.46
C SER A 53 17.46 45.36 2.80
N SER A 54 18.24 46.35 2.36
CA SER A 54 19.60 46.09 1.88
C SER A 54 20.55 45.90 3.05
N SER A 55 21.48 44.95 2.94
CA SER A 55 22.70 44.98 3.76
C SER A 55 23.39 46.33 3.60
N LYS A 56 23.65 47.03 4.71
CA LYS A 56 24.55 48.19 4.76
C LYS A 56 25.64 47.91 5.78
N SER A 57 26.86 47.75 5.30
CA SER A 57 28.05 47.66 6.15
C SER A 57 28.23 48.97 6.90
N ALA A 58 28.03 48.96 8.21
CA ALA A 58 28.38 50.08 9.08
C ALA A 58 29.89 50.04 9.35
N ILE A 59 30.62 51.03 8.85
CA ILE A 59 32.01 51.26 9.24
C ILE A 59 31.98 51.84 10.66
N ILE A 60 32.42 51.07 11.64
CA ILE A 60 32.60 51.54 13.02
C ILE A 60 33.85 52.40 13.06
N VAL A 61 33.68 53.72 13.18
CA VAL A 61 34.76 54.62 13.61
C VAL A 61 34.99 54.34 15.09
N MET A 62 36.11 53.69 15.42
CA MET A 62 36.50 53.46 16.81
C MET A 62 37.08 54.74 17.41
N ASP A 63 36.28 55.40 18.24
CA ASP A 63 36.77 56.51 19.07
C ASP A 63 37.56 55.94 20.27
N THR A 64 38.80 56.38 20.45
CA THR A 64 39.78 55.70 21.31
C THR A 64 39.89 56.29 22.72
N THR A 65 38.87 56.08 23.56
CA THR A 65 39.00 56.27 25.03
C THR A 65 38.13 55.27 25.81
N TRP A 66 38.62 54.05 26.03
CA TRP A 66 37.96 53.07 26.91
C TRP A 66 38.52 53.15 28.34
N ASN A 67 37.65 53.43 29.31
CA ASN A 67 37.99 53.45 30.72
C ASN A 67 38.10 52.00 31.26
N THR A 68 39.10 51.72 32.11
CA THR A 68 39.42 50.35 32.54
C THR A 68 38.33 49.69 33.41
N SER A 69 37.42 50.48 33.99
CA SER A 69 36.26 49.99 34.74
C SER A 69 35.20 49.31 33.88
N GLU A 70 34.93 49.82 32.66
CA GLU A 70 33.89 49.28 31.78
C GLU A 70 34.27 47.92 31.21
N MET A 71 35.54 47.74 30.87
CA MET A 71 36.07 46.44 30.41
C MET A 71 35.90 45.36 31.49
N LEU A 72 36.15 45.69 32.76
CA LEU A 72 35.95 44.76 33.88
C LEU A 72 34.47 44.44 34.13
N TYR A 73 33.58 45.43 33.98
CA TYR A 73 32.14 45.21 34.13
C TYR A 73 31.58 44.26 33.05
N GLN A 74 31.92 44.50 31.78
CA GLN A 74 31.53 43.61 30.66
C GLN A 74 32.07 42.18 30.83
N LEU A 75 33.30 42.04 31.33
CA LEU A 75 33.93 40.73 31.56
C LEU A 75 33.28 39.99 32.74
N MET A 76 32.92 40.69 33.83
CA MET A 76 32.12 40.10 34.92
C MET A 76 30.71 39.69 34.45
N VAL A 77 30.05 40.48 33.60
CA VAL A 77 28.73 40.14 33.05
C VAL A 77 28.81 38.89 32.16
N MET A 78 29.84 38.75 31.32
CA MET A 78 30.05 37.50 30.56
C MET A 78 30.28 36.30 31.49
N VAL A 79 31.17 36.40 32.49
CA VAL A 79 31.45 35.29 33.41
C VAL A 79 30.22 34.89 34.23
N LEU A 80 29.37 35.84 34.63
CA LEU A 80 28.10 35.56 35.32
C LEU A 80 27.05 34.94 34.40
N SER A 81 27.01 35.31 33.11
CA SER A 81 26.10 34.70 32.11
C SER A 81 26.46 33.25 31.78
N LEU A 82 27.74 32.87 31.84
CA LEU A 82 28.23 31.50 31.66
C LEU A 82 28.13 30.62 32.93
N GLY A 83 27.84 31.24 34.09
CA GLY A 83 27.70 30.55 35.38
C GLY A 83 26.30 30.01 35.66
N GLN A 84 25.28 30.37 34.86
CA GLN A 84 23.96 29.77 34.97
C GLN A 84 23.94 28.46 34.18
N GLY A 85 24.02 27.35 34.91
CA GLY A 85 23.99 26.01 34.35
C GLY A 85 22.79 25.85 33.41
N ILE A 86 23.05 25.29 32.23
CA ILE A 86 22.03 24.79 31.33
C ILE A 86 21.15 23.79 32.07
N ASN A 87 20.02 24.27 32.59
CA ASN A 87 18.89 23.42 32.90
C ASN A 87 18.46 22.78 31.59
N THR A 88 18.94 21.56 31.35
CA THR A 88 18.44 20.71 30.28
C THR A 88 16.96 20.52 30.54
N MET A 89 16.11 21.26 29.82
CA MET A 89 14.69 20.95 29.79
C MET A 89 14.59 19.48 29.36
N PRO A 90 13.90 18.61 30.11
CA PRO A 90 13.61 17.28 29.61
C PRO A 90 12.82 17.47 28.33
N VAL A 91 13.37 17.02 27.19
CA VAL A 91 12.57 16.86 25.99
C VAL A 91 11.47 15.86 26.37
N PRO A 92 10.17 16.22 26.28
CA PRO A 92 9.11 15.27 26.55
C PRO A 92 9.12 14.22 25.43
N THR A 93 9.77 13.09 25.67
CA THR A 93 9.65 11.91 24.82
C THR A 93 8.32 11.25 25.14
N ASP A 94 7.23 11.81 24.60
CA ASP A 94 5.85 11.32 24.76
C ASP A 94 5.57 10.00 24.00
N SER A 95 6.61 9.33 23.48
CA SER A 95 6.55 7.93 23.06
C SER A 95 7.04 7.03 24.21
N PRO A 96 6.25 6.05 24.67
CA PRO A 96 6.72 5.08 25.66
C PRO A 96 7.85 4.25 25.03
N LEU A 97 9.08 4.52 25.47
CA LEU A 97 10.26 3.76 25.06
C LEU A 97 10.08 2.29 25.42
N CYS A 98 10.27 1.40 24.45
CA CYS A 98 10.24 -0.03 24.70
C CYS A 98 11.40 -0.43 25.63
N THR A 99 11.07 -1.01 26.78
CA THR A 99 12.02 -1.48 27.81
C THR A 99 12.07 -3.00 27.93
N ALA A 100 11.44 -3.72 27.00
CA ALA A 100 11.45 -5.18 26.96
C ALA A 100 12.90 -5.73 26.92
N THR A 101 13.21 -6.63 27.86
CA THR A 101 14.57 -7.15 28.07
C THR A 101 14.93 -8.33 27.17
N GLU A 102 13.94 -9.11 26.75
CA GLU A 102 14.10 -10.28 25.87
C GLU A 102 13.61 -9.99 24.46
N THR A 103 14.14 -10.72 23.48
CA THR A 103 13.63 -10.71 22.10
C THR A 103 12.33 -11.52 21.99
N ALA A 104 11.42 -11.06 21.12
CA ALA A 104 10.21 -11.78 20.80
C ALA A 104 10.19 -12.20 19.32
N GLN A 105 9.75 -13.43 19.10
CA GLN A 105 9.54 -13.99 17.78
C GLN A 105 8.03 -13.98 17.48
N TYR A 106 7.65 -13.58 16.27
CA TYR A 106 6.27 -13.44 15.84
C TYR A 106 6.01 -14.20 14.55
N SER A 107 4.80 -14.75 14.44
CA SER A 107 4.24 -15.23 13.17
C SER A 107 3.32 -14.16 12.60
N LEU A 108 3.56 -13.77 11.35
CA LEU A 108 2.69 -12.92 10.54
C LEU A 108 1.82 -13.82 9.66
N THR A 109 0.51 -13.74 9.82
CA THR A 109 -0.48 -14.33 8.90
C THR A 109 -1.24 -13.20 8.21
N PHE A 110 -0.98 -12.99 6.93
CA PHE A 110 -1.82 -12.16 6.07
C PHE A 110 -2.88 -13.04 5.40
N THR A 111 -4.12 -12.56 5.39
CA THR A 111 -5.29 -13.22 4.80
C THR A 111 -5.94 -12.28 3.80
N GLY A 112 -5.89 -12.63 2.52
CA GLY A 112 -6.64 -11.93 1.47
C GLY A 112 -8.15 -12.11 1.68
N LYS A 113 -8.91 -11.01 1.64
CA LYS A 113 -10.38 -10.99 1.70
C LYS A 113 -10.99 -10.45 0.39
N TRP A 114 -10.19 -10.28 -0.66
CA TRP A 114 -10.64 -9.76 -1.95
C TRP A 114 -11.46 -10.83 -2.66
N THR A 115 -12.78 -10.69 -2.63
CA THR A 115 -13.73 -11.58 -3.29
C THR A 115 -14.64 -10.81 -4.21
N GLN A 116 -15.13 -11.46 -5.27
CA GLN A 116 -16.17 -10.89 -6.14
C GLN A 116 -17.47 -10.56 -5.36
N ALA A 117 -17.74 -11.24 -4.24
CA ALA A 117 -18.90 -10.96 -3.41
C ALA A 117 -18.75 -9.68 -2.55
N ALA A 118 -17.54 -9.37 -2.07
CA ALA A 118 -17.27 -8.14 -1.30
C ALA A 118 -16.92 -6.95 -2.20
N PHE A 119 -16.28 -7.20 -3.34
CA PHE A 119 -15.85 -6.20 -4.32
C PHE A 119 -16.30 -6.61 -5.73
N PRO A 120 -17.61 -6.50 -6.05
CA PRO A 120 -18.18 -7.00 -7.31
C PRO A 120 -17.90 -6.14 -8.55
N LYS A 121 -17.46 -4.89 -8.37
CA LYS A 121 -17.16 -3.97 -9.47
C LYS A 121 -15.82 -4.34 -10.10
N GLN A 122 -15.84 -4.66 -11.39
CA GLN A 122 -14.65 -4.96 -12.20
C GLN A 122 -13.71 -6.05 -11.63
N TYR A 123 -14.21 -6.98 -10.79
CA TYR A 123 -13.38 -8.00 -10.15
C TYR A 123 -12.55 -8.80 -11.17
N PRO A 124 -11.21 -8.79 -11.12
CA PRO A 124 -10.38 -9.45 -12.14
C PRO A 124 -10.52 -10.98 -12.11
N VAL A 125 -11.12 -11.55 -13.16
CA VAL A 125 -11.28 -13.02 -13.30
C VAL A 125 -10.21 -13.63 -14.20
N TYR A 126 -9.57 -12.86 -15.09
CA TYR A 126 -8.69 -13.39 -16.13
C TYR A 126 -7.67 -12.37 -16.65
N ARG A 127 -6.45 -12.86 -16.94
CA ARG A 127 -5.28 -12.13 -17.50
C ARG A 127 -4.94 -10.78 -16.82
N PRO A 128 -4.37 -10.81 -15.60
CA PRO A 128 -4.35 -11.92 -14.64
C PRO A 128 -5.63 -11.95 -13.78
N PRO A 129 -5.95 -13.09 -13.14
CA PRO A 129 -6.98 -13.12 -12.09
C PRO A 129 -6.55 -12.30 -10.87
N ALA A 130 -7.51 -11.88 -10.06
CA ALA A 130 -7.29 -11.20 -8.78
C ALA A 130 -6.39 -12.05 -7.88
N GLN A 131 -5.26 -11.48 -7.46
CA GLN A 131 -4.23 -12.14 -6.65
C GLN A 131 -3.39 -11.10 -5.87
N TRP A 132 -2.45 -11.58 -5.08
CA TRP A 132 -1.55 -10.75 -4.27
C TRP A 132 -0.09 -10.99 -4.67
N SER A 133 0.75 -9.95 -4.62
CA SER A 133 2.20 -10.14 -4.73
C SER A 133 2.78 -10.92 -3.55
N ASN A 134 4.09 -11.17 -3.57
CA ASN A 134 4.84 -11.46 -2.34
C ASN A 134 4.57 -10.35 -1.32
N LEU A 135 4.62 -10.66 -0.03
CA LEU A 135 4.71 -9.64 1.02
C LEU A 135 6.18 -9.35 1.28
N ILE A 136 6.53 -8.08 1.35
CA ILE A 136 7.83 -7.60 1.79
C ILE A 136 7.62 -6.77 3.05
N GLY A 137 8.31 -7.12 4.14
CA GLY A 137 8.22 -6.41 5.41
C GLY A 137 9.58 -6.25 6.06
N VAL A 138 9.64 -5.36 7.04
CA VAL A 138 10.86 -5.01 7.77
C VAL A 138 10.56 -4.77 9.24
N THR A 139 11.48 -5.15 10.12
CA THR A 139 11.49 -4.73 11.53
C THR A 139 12.48 -3.59 11.73
N HIS A 140 12.03 -2.52 12.38
CA HIS A 140 12.75 -1.24 12.37
C HIS A 140 12.50 -0.39 13.62
N SER A 141 13.30 0.67 13.79
CA SER A 141 13.07 1.76 14.75
C SER A 141 12.16 2.83 14.14
N SER A 142 11.72 3.78 14.97
CA SER A 142 10.96 4.96 14.55
C SER A 142 11.70 5.90 13.58
N ASP A 143 12.99 5.70 13.34
CA ASP A 143 13.82 6.54 12.46
C ASP A 143 13.74 6.10 10.98
N TYR A 144 13.05 4.99 10.70
CA TYR A 144 12.83 4.47 9.37
C TYR A 144 11.33 4.29 9.10
N HIS A 145 10.92 4.61 7.88
CA HIS A 145 9.59 4.31 7.37
C HIS A 145 9.73 3.68 5.98
N MET A 146 9.07 2.54 5.76
CA MET A 146 9.05 1.89 4.45
C MET A 146 8.21 2.71 3.44
N TRP A 147 7.06 3.19 3.91
CA TRP A 147 6.11 4.01 3.18
C TRP A 147 5.22 4.72 4.23
N GLN A 148 4.69 5.90 3.94
CA GLN A 148 3.79 6.60 4.87
C GLN A 148 2.62 7.23 4.13
N ARG A 149 1.45 7.28 4.79
CA ARG A 149 0.28 7.97 4.25
C ARG A 149 0.55 9.47 4.13
N ASN A 150 0.15 10.07 3.02
CA ASN A 150 0.38 11.45 2.64
C ASN A 150 1.86 11.80 2.43
N GLU A 151 2.77 10.83 2.23
CA GLU A 151 4.13 11.08 1.75
C GLU A 151 4.39 10.43 0.39
N PHE A 152 5.47 10.83 -0.28
CA PHE A 152 5.81 10.29 -1.59
C PHE A 152 6.38 8.88 -1.48
N ALA A 153 5.97 7.98 -2.38
CA ALA A 153 6.59 6.67 -2.52
C ALA A 153 8.06 6.79 -2.95
N SER A 154 8.95 5.99 -2.34
CA SER A 154 10.33 5.84 -2.81
C SER A 154 10.38 5.14 -4.16
N ASN A 155 11.54 5.10 -4.81
CA ASN A 155 11.71 4.36 -6.07
C ASN A 155 11.49 2.84 -5.85
N GLY A 156 11.96 2.31 -4.71
CA GLY A 156 11.68 0.94 -4.29
C GLY A 156 10.20 0.65 -4.08
N VAL A 157 9.47 1.54 -3.38
CA VAL A 157 8.02 1.41 -3.20
C VAL A 157 7.29 1.51 -4.54
N ARG A 158 7.69 2.43 -5.42
CA ARG A 158 7.14 2.60 -6.77
C ARG A 158 7.25 1.32 -7.61
N GLU A 159 8.46 0.80 -7.79
CA GLU A 159 8.71 -0.42 -8.57
C GLU A 159 7.96 -1.63 -8.02
N PHE A 160 7.89 -1.75 -6.69
CA PHE A 160 7.13 -2.81 -6.04
C PHE A 160 5.61 -2.62 -6.20
N ALA A 161 5.10 -1.39 -6.04
CA ALA A 161 3.69 -1.06 -6.12
C ALA A 161 3.14 -1.16 -7.55
N GLU A 162 3.93 -0.86 -8.59
CA GLU A 162 3.55 -0.97 -10.01
C GLU A 162 3.78 -2.37 -10.61
N LYS A 163 4.85 -3.08 -10.23
CA LYS A 163 5.30 -4.29 -10.93
C LYS A 163 5.41 -5.52 -10.02
N GLY A 164 5.48 -5.34 -8.71
CA GLY A 164 5.76 -6.40 -7.74
C GLY A 164 7.26 -6.71 -7.58
N GLU A 165 8.13 -5.88 -8.17
CA GLU A 165 9.59 -6.08 -8.17
C GLU A 165 10.22 -5.55 -6.89
N ALA A 166 10.58 -6.45 -5.97
CA ALA A 166 11.05 -6.10 -4.63
C ALA A 166 12.53 -5.65 -4.56
N TRP A 167 13.33 -5.90 -5.60
CA TRP A 167 14.79 -5.74 -5.57
C TRP A 167 15.27 -4.34 -5.20
N MET A 168 14.61 -3.29 -5.72
CA MET A 168 14.99 -1.91 -5.41
C MET A 168 14.60 -1.53 -3.98
N LEU A 169 13.42 -1.96 -3.52
CA LEU A 169 12.97 -1.76 -2.14
C LEU A 169 13.90 -2.44 -1.12
N MET A 170 14.31 -3.69 -1.39
CA MET A 170 15.24 -4.41 -0.51
C MET A 170 16.60 -3.69 -0.38
N LYS A 171 17.11 -3.10 -1.48
CA LYS A 171 18.34 -2.30 -1.43
C LYS A 171 18.21 -0.99 -0.65
N GLU A 172 17.06 -0.31 -0.74
CA GLU A 172 16.80 0.89 0.06
C GLU A 172 16.77 0.55 1.57
N VAL A 173 16.17 -0.59 1.92
CA VAL A 173 16.11 -1.14 3.29
C VAL A 173 17.51 -1.52 3.81
N GLU A 174 18.29 -2.27 3.03
CA GLU A 174 19.68 -2.65 3.37
C GLU A 174 20.55 -1.41 3.65
N ALA A 175 20.48 -0.41 2.77
CA ALA A 175 21.21 0.85 2.93
C ALA A 175 20.79 1.65 4.18
N ALA A 176 19.51 1.60 4.58
CA ALA A 176 19.04 2.20 5.83
C ALA A 176 19.58 1.47 7.06
N GLY A 177 19.60 0.14 7.04
CA GLY A 177 20.19 -0.70 8.08
C GLY A 177 21.68 -0.39 8.29
N GLU A 178 22.47 -0.36 7.22
CA GLU A 178 23.92 -0.05 7.30
C GLU A 178 24.20 1.39 7.78
N ARG A 179 23.43 2.38 7.28
CA ARG A 179 23.72 3.80 7.49
C ARG A 179 23.20 4.37 8.80
N ILE A 180 22.01 3.93 9.22
CA ILE A 180 21.26 4.54 10.33
C ILE A 180 21.10 3.55 11.49
N GLN A 181 21.36 2.25 11.27
CA GLN A 181 21.09 1.16 12.24
C GLN A 181 19.61 1.07 12.64
N SER A 182 18.71 1.64 11.82
CA SER A 182 17.27 1.72 12.08
C SER A 182 16.48 0.52 11.56
N VAL A 183 17.10 -0.39 10.80
CA VAL A 183 16.48 -1.65 10.36
C VAL A 183 17.23 -2.83 10.97
N TYR A 184 16.49 -3.83 11.46
CA TYR A 184 17.04 -5.08 11.97
C TYR A 184 16.94 -6.23 10.96
N GLY A 185 15.74 -6.52 10.46
CA GLY A 185 15.48 -7.69 9.62
C GLY A 185 14.50 -7.43 8.49
N ILE A 186 14.70 -8.13 7.38
CA ILE A 186 13.77 -8.19 6.25
C ILE A 186 13.00 -9.52 6.32
N LEU A 187 11.68 -9.46 6.25
CA LEU A 187 10.80 -10.62 6.12
C LEU A 187 10.16 -10.64 4.73
N SER A 188 9.93 -11.84 4.22
CA SER A 188 9.21 -12.09 2.98
C SER A 188 8.21 -13.22 3.17
N ALA A 189 7.06 -13.13 2.49
CA ALA A 189 6.12 -14.23 2.37
C ALA A 189 5.74 -14.42 0.88
N PRO A 190 5.55 -15.66 0.41
CA PRO A 190 5.29 -15.94 -1.00
C PRO A 190 3.92 -15.39 -1.45
N ALA A 191 3.86 -15.01 -2.72
CA ALA A 191 2.64 -14.56 -3.39
C ALA A 191 1.48 -15.55 -3.28
N VAL A 192 0.27 -15.02 -3.18
CA VAL A 192 -0.97 -15.79 -3.11
C VAL A 192 -1.71 -15.65 -4.44
N VAL A 193 -1.86 -16.75 -5.16
CA VAL A 193 -2.73 -16.83 -6.35
C VAL A 193 -4.19 -16.87 -5.88
N GLY A 194 -5.01 -15.93 -6.35
CA GLY A 194 -6.39 -15.74 -5.90
C GLY A 194 -6.54 -14.63 -4.85
N GLY A 195 -7.65 -13.87 -4.93
CA GLY A 195 -7.94 -12.77 -4.01
C GLY A 195 -8.19 -13.20 -2.56
N THR A 196 -8.53 -14.48 -2.34
CA THR A 196 -8.64 -15.13 -1.03
C THR A 196 -7.63 -16.25 -0.86
N GLY A 197 -6.72 -16.07 0.09
CA GLY A 197 -5.74 -17.06 0.52
C GLY A 197 -4.91 -16.50 1.65
N GLN A 198 -3.94 -17.28 2.14
CA GLN A 198 -3.09 -16.89 3.26
C GLN A 198 -1.61 -16.99 2.88
N MET A 199 -0.84 -16.04 3.39
CA MET A 199 0.62 -16.08 3.38
C MET A 199 1.11 -15.95 4.82
N ASN A 200 2.10 -16.75 5.17
CA ASN A 200 2.68 -16.81 6.51
C ASN A 200 4.17 -16.56 6.44
N THR A 201 4.72 -15.85 7.43
CA THR A 201 6.16 -15.69 7.62
C THR A 201 6.46 -15.42 9.09
N GLU A 202 7.71 -15.62 9.51
CA GLU A 202 8.14 -15.42 10.89
C GLU A 202 9.26 -14.37 10.96
N PHE A 203 9.30 -13.60 12.04
CA PHE A 203 10.27 -12.53 12.24
C PHE A 203 10.57 -12.33 13.73
N GLU A 204 11.69 -11.69 14.04
CA GLU A 204 12.12 -11.36 15.40
C GLU A 204 12.14 -9.83 15.60
N VAL A 205 11.77 -9.39 16.80
CA VAL A 205 11.78 -7.98 17.23
C VAL A 205 12.57 -7.79 18.52
N PHE A 206 13.14 -6.59 18.62
CA PHE A 206 14.08 -6.14 19.65
C PHE A 206 13.58 -4.82 20.21
N ALA A 207 13.94 -4.45 21.43
CA ALA A 207 13.45 -3.20 22.04
C ALA A 207 13.83 -1.92 21.27
N ARG A 208 14.90 -1.95 20.47
CA ARG A 208 15.26 -0.83 19.56
C ARG A 208 14.56 -0.88 18.20
N HIS A 209 14.00 -2.03 17.84
CA HIS A 209 13.42 -2.34 16.53
C HIS A 209 12.06 -3.02 16.72
N SER A 210 11.18 -2.39 17.49
CA SER A 210 9.87 -2.92 17.87
C SER A 210 8.77 -2.66 16.83
N TYR A 211 9.05 -1.81 15.83
CA TYR A 211 8.12 -1.47 14.77
C TYR A 211 8.19 -2.46 13.61
N LEU A 212 7.02 -2.78 13.07
CA LEU A 212 6.86 -3.55 11.84
C LEU A 212 6.21 -2.68 10.77
N SER A 213 6.83 -2.64 9.58
CA SER A 213 6.22 -2.15 8.35
C SER A 213 6.20 -3.25 7.30
N PHE A 214 5.17 -3.31 6.45
CA PHE A 214 5.14 -4.19 5.29
C PHE A 214 4.25 -3.65 4.16
N ILE A 215 4.45 -4.21 2.96
CA ILE A 215 3.72 -3.87 1.75
C ILE A 215 3.41 -5.13 0.91
N VAL A 216 2.23 -5.13 0.28
CA VAL A 216 1.72 -6.17 -0.64
C VAL A 216 0.96 -5.49 -1.78
N ARG A 217 1.41 -5.64 -3.03
CA ARG A 217 0.72 -5.11 -4.22
C ARG A 217 -0.57 -5.89 -4.49
N ILE A 218 -1.62 -5.15 -4.86
CA ILE A 218 -2.88 -5.68 -5.39
C ILE A 218 -2.65 -6.01 -6.87
N VAL A 219 -2.91 -7.25 -7.29
CA VAL A 219 -2.60 -7.70 -8.66
C VAL A 219 -3.87 -8.20 -9.37
N PRO A 220 -4.20 -7.69 -10.58
CA PRO A 220 -3.61 -6.53 -11.24
C PRO A 220 -4.11 -5.22 -10.62
N SER A 221 -3.28 -4.18 -10.68
CA SER A 221 -3.66 -2.79 -10.43
C SER A 221 -2.66 -1.85 -11.11
N PRO A 222 -2.92 -0.53 -11.19
CA PRO A 222 -1.93 0.48 -11.61
C PRO A 222 -0.75 0.45 -10.62
N ASP A 223 -0.89 1.05 -9.45
CA ASP A 223 0.12 1.16 -8.40
C ASP A 223 -0.44 0.83 -7.00
N TRP A 224 -1.55 0.09 -6.94
CA TRP A 224 -2.29 -0.10 -5.69
C TRP A 224 -1.72 -1.21 -4.81
N PHE A 225 -1.69 -0.96 -3.51
CA PHE A 225 -1.16 -1.89 -2.52
C PHE A 225 -1.99 -1.91 -1.23
N VAL A 226 -1.67 -2.85 -0.34
CA VAL A 226 -2.07 -2.87 1.06
C VAL A 226 -0.81 -3.05 1.91
N GLY A 227 -0.86 -2.61 3.15
CA GLY A 227 0.29 -2.73 4.03
C GLY A 227 0.02 -2.20 5.43
N VAL A 228 1.09 -2.14 6.21
CA VAL A 228 1.15 -1.46 7.50
C VAL A 228 2.41 -0.59 7.52
N ASP A 229 2.29 0.64 8.02
CA ASP A 229 3.39 1.52 8.39
C ASP A 229 3.50 1.52 9.92
N SER A 230 4.70 1.23 10.42
CA SER A 230 5.13 1.48 11.81
C SER A 230 4.16 1.02 12.90
N VAL A 231 3.76 -0.25 12.88
CA VAL A 231 3.04 -0.84 14.03
C VAL A 231 4.03 -1.31 15.08
N ASP A 232 3.99 -0.67 16.24
CA ASP A 232 4.76 -1.06 17.41
C ASP A 232 4.19 -2.34 18.05
N LEU A 233 5.05 -3.34 18.22
CA LEU A 233 4.73 -4.62 18.86
C LEU A 233 5.09 -4.64 20.36
N CYS A 234 5.82 -3.64 20.84
CA CYS A 234 6.10 -3.45 22.25
C CYS A 234 4.96 -2.70 22.95
N ASP A 235 4.83 -2.92 24.26
CA ASP A 235 3.92 -2.22 25.16
C ASP A 235 4.66 -2.02 26.50
N GLY A 236 5.43 -0.93 26.58
CA GLY A 236 6.33 -0.66 27.71
C GLY A 236 7.42 -1.72 27.85
N ASP A 237 7.29 -2.57 28.87
CA ASP A 237 8.23 -3.64 29.22
C ASP A 237 7.84 -5.02 28.64
N HIS A 238 6.67 -5.15 28.00
CA HIS A 238 6.15 -6.42 27.48
C HIS A 238 5.90 -6.40 25.97
N TRP A 239 5.88 -7.59 25.37
CA TRP A 239 5.56 -7.82 23.96
C TRP A 239 4.10 -8.23 23.76
N LYS A 240 3.35 -7.52 22.90
CA LYS A 240 1.93 -7.75 22.62
C LYS A 240 1.67 -9.18 22.13
N GLU A 241 0.87 -9.97 22.85
CA GLU A 241 0.67 -11.40 22.52
C GLU A 241 0.01 -11.62 21.15
N ASN A 242 -0.99 -10.80 20.80
CA ASN A 242 -1.69 -10.84 19.51
C ASN A 242 -2.04 -9.43 19.03
N VAL A 243 -1.81 -9.14 17.75
CA VAL A 243 -2.25 -7.91 17.07
C VAL A 243 -3.02 -8.30 15.81
N SER A 244 -4.17 -7.66 15.57
CA SER A 244 -5.08 -7.99 14.46
C SER A 244 -5.52 -6.71 13.77
N LEU A 245 -5.12 -6.53 12.51
CA LEU A 245 -5.35 -5.29 11.75
C LEU A 245 -6.13 -5.59 10.47
N GLU A 246 -7.10 -4.73 10.18
CA GLU A 246 -7.88 -4.77 8.95
C GLU A 246 -7.25 -3.85 7.91
N LEU A 247 -7.04 -4.36 6.70
CA LEU A 247 -6.27 -3.69 5.66
C LEU A 247 -7.20 -3.15 4.57
N PHE A 248 -6.84 -1.96 4.08
CA PHE A 248 -7.56 -1.20 3.06
C PHE A 248 -6.60 -0.83 1.93
N PRO A 249 -7.10 -0.67 0.69
CA PRO A 249 -6.26 -0.32 -0.45
C PRO A 249 -5.66 1.09 -0.30
N TYR A 250 -4.41 1.23 -0.73
CA TYR A 250 -3.69 2.48 -0.90
C TYR A 250 -3.25 2.63 -2.35
N ASP A 251 -3.17 3.87 -2.79
CA ASP A 251 -2.67 4.35 -4.08
C ASP A 251 -1.25 4.90 -3.85
N ALA A 252 -0.28 4.57 -4.71
CA ALA A 252 1.10 5.00 -4.52
C ALA A 252 1.38 6.41 -5.04
N GLY A 253 0.47 6.97 -5.85
CA GLY A 253 0.64 8.28 -6.50
C GLY A 253 1.59 8.26 -7.69
N THR A 254 1.88 7.10 -8.29
CA THR A 254 2.85 6.94 -9.39
C THR A 254 2.25 6.50 -10.72
N ASP A 255 1.07 5.85 -10.72
CA ASP A 255 0.31 5.53 -11.94
C ASP A 255 -1.17 5.93 -11.83
N SER A 256 -1.62 6.77 -12.75
CA SER A 256 -2.96 7.38 -12.78
C SER A 256 -4.02 6.49 -13.45
N GLY A 257 -3.79 5.19 -13.59
CA GLY A 257 -4.78 4.23 -14.06
C GLY A 257 -6.04 4.18 -13.18
N PHE A 258 -7.23 4.15 -13.78
CA PHE A 258 -8.50 4.16 -13.03
C PHE A 258 -8.97 2.77 -12.57
N THR A 259 -8.51 1.71 -13.22
CA THR A 259 -9.03 0.35 -13.02
C THR A 259 -7.93 -0.67 -12.79
N PHE A 260 -8.28 -1.80 -12.15
CA PHE A 260 -7.36 -2.94 -11.95
C PHE A 260 -6.54 -3.31 -13.19
N SER A 261 -7.13 -3.22 -14.39
CA SER A 261 -6.50 -3.56 -15.66
C SER A 261 -6.33 -2.35 -16.60
N SER A 262 -6.16 -1.14 -16.06
CA SER A 262 -5.79 0.02 -16.86
C SER A 262 -4.37 -0.15 -17.43
N PRO A 263 -4.08 0.35 -18.63
CA PRO A 263 -2.71 0.46 -19.11
C PRO A 263 -1.95 1.48 -18.26
N ASN A 264 -0.64 1.30 -18.12
CA ASN A 264 0.21 2.22 -17.37
C ASN A 264 0.08 3.67 -17.87
N PHE A 265 -0.08 4.60 -16.95
CA PHE A 265 -0.19 6.03 -17.22
C PHE A 265 0.46 6.83 -16.07
N GLU A 266 1.75 7.13 -16.21
CA GLU A 266 2.56 7.76 -15.16
C GLU A 266 1.95 9.07 -14.61
N THR A 267 1.86 9.17 -13.28
CA THR A 267 1.38 10.35 -12.57
C THR A 267 2.46 11.42 -12.54
N ILE A 268 2.22 12.56 -13.22
CA ILE A 268 3.19 13.66 -13.36
C ILE A 268 2.54 15.01 -12.99
N PRO A 269 3.04 15.73 -11.96
CA PRO A 269 4.05 15.28 -10.99
C PRO A 269 3.57 14.10 -10.16
N GLN A 270 4.50 13.33 -9.58
CA GLN A 270 4.17 12.25 -8.64
C GLN A 270 3.30 12.78 -7.50
N ASP A 271 2.24 12.06 -7.15
CA ASP A 271 1.37 12.36 -6.01
C ASP A 271 1.85 11.65 -4.73
N LYS A 272 1.29 12.07 -3.59
CA LYS A 272 1.53 11.43 -2.30
C LYS A 272 0.68 10.16 -2.15
N ILE A 273 1.16 9.19 -1.38
CA ILE A 273 0.44 7.95 -1.07
C ILE A 273 -0.91 8.29 -0.40
N THR A 274 -2.02 7.86 -1.00
CA THR A 274 -3.36 8.11 -0.47
C THR A 274 -4.12 6.82 -0.19
N GLN A 275 -5.02 6.86 0.80
CA GLN A 275 -5.90 5.73 1.08
C GLN A 275 -7.08 5.73 0.11
N ILE A 276 -7.29 4.63 -0.59
CA ILE A 276 -8.44 4.43 -1.47
C ILE A 276 -9.66 4.09 -0.59
N THR A 277 -10.80 4.72 -0.89
CA THR A 277 -12.05 4.60 -0.13
C THR A 277 -13.24 4.38 -1.08
N SER A 278 -14.44 4.16 -0.55
CA SER A 278 -15.64 3.95 -1.37
C SER A 278 -16.09 5.21 -2.12
N SER A 279 -15.62 6.39 -1.70
CA SER A 279 -15.99 7.70 -2.26
C SER A 279 -14.84 8.48 -2.89
N PHE A 280 -13.58 8.08 -2.65
CA PHE A 280 -12.38 8.72 -3.20
C PHE A 280 -11.33 7.66 -3.63
N PRO A 281 -10.74 7.76 -4.84
CA PRO A 281 -11.01 8.76 -5.88
C PRO A 281 -12.41 8.58 -6.51
N SER A 282 -13.11 9.69 -6.80
CA SER A 282 -14.55 9.73 -7.04
C SER A 282 -15.02 9.51 -8.49
N HIS A 283 -14.10 9.18 -9.42
CA HIS A 283 -14.45 8.99 -10.82
C HIS A 283 -15.28 7.69 -11.02
N PRO A 284 -16.38 7.71 -11.80
CA PRO A 284 -17.27 6.55 -11.92
C PRO A 284 -16.61 5.25 -12.37
N ALA A 285 -15.56 5.33 -13.20
CA ALA A 285 -14.83 4.16 -13.67
C ALA A 285 -13.96 3.48 -12.59
N ASN A 286 -13.65 4.17 -11.48
CA ASN A 286 -12.69 3.69 -10.49
C ASN A 286 -13.13 2.39 -9.83
N SER A 287 -12.25 1.38 -9.78
CA SER A 287 -12.63 0.03 -9.32
C SER A 287 -13.12 -0.03 -7.87
N PHE A 288 -12.63 0.87 -7.01
CA PHE A 288 -13.05 0.98 -5.61
C PHE A 288 -14.11 2.07 -5.35
N TYR A 289 -14.61 2.76 -6.36
CA TYR A 289 -15.68 3.74 -6.20
C TYR A 289 -17.05 3.06 -6.09
N TYR A 290 -17.58 2.99 -4.87
CA TYR A 290 -18.88 2.43 -4.51
C TYR A 290 -19.71 3.49 -3.76
N PRO A 291 -20.36 4.44 -4.46
CA PRO A 291 -21.00 5.61 -3.83
C PRO A 291 -22.15 5.29 -2.87
N ARG A 292 -22.69 4.06 -2.92
CA ARG A 292 -23.71 3.56 -1.98
C ARG A 292 -23.12 3.10 -0.64
N LEU A 293 -21.83 2.73 -0.59
CA LEU A 293 -21.15 2.27 0.62
C LEU A 293 -20.53 3.44 1.38
N LYS A 294 -20.82 3.53 2.69
CA LYS A 294 -20.17 4.53 3.58
C LYS A 294 -18.65 4.35 3.64
N HIS A 295 -18.20 3.10 3.72
CA HIS A 295 -16.80 2.69 3.73
C HIS A 295 -16.65 1.39 2.94
N LEU A 296 -15.44 1.11 2.43
CA LEU A 296 -15.13 -0.21 1.87
C LEU A 296 -15.11 -1.27 3.00
N PRO A 297 -15.48 -2.52 2.72
CA PRO A 297 -15.09 -3.62 3.59
C PRO A 297 -13.55 -3.79 3.56
N PRO A 298 -12.94 -4.41 4.58
CA PRO A 298 -11.52 -4.76 4.56
C PRO A 298 -11.17 -5.68 3.39
N ILE A 299 -10.20 -5.30 2.56
CA ILE A 299 -9.76 -6.09 1.40
C ILE A 299 -8.78 -7.20 1.81
N ALA A 300 -8.12 -7.05 2.95
CA ALA A 300 -7.31 -8.09 3.59
C ALA A 300 -7.33 -7.92 5.12
N LYS A 301 -6.74 -8.88 5.82
CA LYS A 301 -6.50 -8.83 7.27
C LYS A 301 -5.11 -9.36 7.55
N VAL A 302 -4.37 -8.74 8.46
CA VAL A 302 -3.14 -9.31 9.03
C VAL A 302 -3.35 -9.64 10.51
N MET A 303 -2.74 -10.74 10.93
CA MET A 303 -2.67 -11.18 12.33
C MET A 303 -1.21 -11.43 12.67
N LEU A 304 -0.75 -10.84 13.77
CA LEU A 304 0.60 -10.99 14.30
C LEU A 304 0.45 -11.70 15.64
N THR A 305 1.02 -12.90 15.76
CA THR A 305 0.91 -13.74 16.96
C THR A 305 2.30 -14.05 17.49
N LYS A 306 2.53 -13.74 18.77
CA LYS A 306 3.79 -14.01 19.45
C LYS A 306 3.99 -15.51 19.64
N ILE A 307 5.13 -16.02 19.19
CA ILE A 307 5.47 -17.44 19.26
C ILE A 307 5.97 -17.77 20.67
N LYS A 308 5.36 -18.77 21.31
CA LYS A 308 5.74 -19.22 22.65
C LYS A 308 6.91 -20.20 22.55
N LYS A 309 8.10 -19.76 22.98
CA LYS A 309 9.30 -20.61 23.15
C LYS A 309 8.94 -21.79 24.07
N THR A 310 8.75 -22.97 23.49
CA THR A 310 8.50 -24.19 24.25
C THR A 310 9.84 -24.81 24.58
N ASN A 311 10.24 -24.77 25.85
CA ASN A 311 11.48 -25.40 26.33
C ASN A 311 11.35 -26.93 26.28
N GLN A 312 11.47 -27.51 25.08
CA GLN A 312 11.66 -28.95 24.91
C GLN A 312 13.07 -29.32 25.36
N ILE A 313 13.21 -29.64 26.65
CA ILE A 313 14.33 -30.46 27.11
C ILE A 313 14.15 -31.82 26.46
N ILE A 314 14.89 -32.08 25.38
CA ILE A 314 14.96 -33.39 24.73
C ILE A 314 15.74 -34.32 25.67
N SER A 315 15.05 -34.88 26.66
CA SER A 315 15.56 -36.02 27.42
C SER A 315 15.53 -37.24 26.50
N LEU A 316 16.62 -37.45 25.74
CA LEU A 316 16.85 -38.65 24.95
C LEU A 316 16.79 -39.89 25.85
N PRO A 317 15.85 -40.83 25.65
CA PRO A 317 15.91 -42.13 26.30
C PRO A 317 16.95 -42.98 25.57
N LEU A 318 17.99 -43.39 26.28
CA LEU A 318 19.00 -44.33 25.80
C LEU A 318 18.55 -45.78 26.06
N GLU A 319 18.76 -46.63 25.05
CA GLU A 319 18.81 -48.11 25.12
C GLU A 319 17.49 -48.90 25.38
N PRO A 320 17.44 -50.22 25.08
CA PRO A 320 17.71 -50.77 23.75
C PRO A 320 16.65 -51.81 23.29
N THR A 321 16.71 -52.21 22.03
CA THR A 321 15.82 -53.21 21.39
C THR A 321 15.94 -54.64 21.96
N GLN A 322 14.81 -55.36 22.12
CA GLN A 322 14.71 -56.75 21.62
C GLN A 322 13.29 -57.36 21.50
N SER A 323 13.17 -58.25 20.51
CA SER A 323 12.23 -59.38 20.30
C SER A 323 10.71 -59.19 20.22
N ASN A 324 10.21 -59.41 19.00
CA ASN A 324 8.91 -59.96 18.59
C ASN A 324 8.23 -60.94 19.57
N GLN A 325 6.89 -60.88 19.64
CA GLN A 325 6.03 -62.05 19.32
C GLN A 325 4.54 -61.64 19.16
N LEU A 326 3.94 -62.06 18.05
CA LEU A 326 2.47 -62.15 17.87
C LEU A 326 2.00 -63.51 18.41
N PRO A 327 0.71 -63.63 18.78
CA PRO A 327 -0.12 -64.50 17.96
C PRO A 327 -1.52 -63.94 17.63
N ALA A 328 -2.11 -64.49 16.58
CA ALA A 328 -3.53 -64.42 16.25
C ALA A 328 -4.34 -65.36 17.21
N GLU A 329 -5.68 -65.49 17.22
CA GLU A 329 -6.73 -65.16 16.24
C GLU A 329 -8.13 -65.31 16.92
N ASN A 330 -9.21 -64.78 16.31
CA ASN A 330 -10.65 -65.10 16.54
C ASN A 330 -11.26 -64.70 17.92
N GLU A 331 -12.48 -64.18 18.07
CA GLU A 331 -13.78 -64.49 17.43
C GLU A 331 -14.69 -63.25 17.23
N ILE A 332 -15.79 -63.43 16.50
CA ILE A 332 -16.84 -62.43 16.21
C ILE A 332 -18.17 -62.92 16.79
N GLU A 333 -18.90 -62.09 17.54
CA GLU A 333 -20.37 -62.15 17.52
C GLU A 333 -21.03 -60.80 17.87
N ASP A 334 -22.02 -60.41 17.05
CA ASP A 334 -22.91 -59.27 17.27
C ASP A 334 -24.03 -59.66 18.26
N THR A 335 -24.41 -58.79 19.20
CA THR A 335 -25.83 -58.66 19.61
C THR A 335 -26.14 -57.40 20.44
N LEU A 336 -26.92 -56.50 19.82
CA LEU A 336 -28.12 -55.80 20.33
C LEU A 336 -28.29 -55.55 21.85
N ILE A 337 -28.61 -54.30 22.22
CA ILE A 337 -29.79 -53.96 23.07
C ILE A 337 -30.20 -52.47 22.93
N ASN A 338 -31.46 -52.18 23.27
CA ASN A 338 -32.26 -51.04 22.83
C ASN A 338 -32.09 -49.68 23.55
N LYS A 339 -32.55 -48.65 22.83
CA LYS A 339 -32.97 -47.31 23.29
C LYS A 339 -33.95 -47.28 24.48
N SER A 340 -33.80 -46.25 25.30
CA SER A 340 -34.86 -45.34 25.80
C SER A 340 -34.19 -43.98 26.10
N ILE A 341 -34.60 -42.82 25.53
CA ILE A 341 -35.77 -41.97 25.85
C ILE A 341 -35.77 -41.66 27.36
N TRP A 342 -35.54 -40.41 27.84
CA TRP A 342 -36.40 -39.21 27.72
C TRP A 342 -35.64 -37.86 27.61
N GLU A 343 -36.41 -36.77 27.47
CA GLU A 343 -36.10 -35.41 26.96
C GLU A 343 -35.58 -34.34 27.96
N PRO A 344 -35.21 -33.11 27.52
CA PRO A 344 -34.37 -32.18 28.28
C PRO A 344 -35.13 -31.18 29.18
N LEU A 345 -34.40 -30.56 30.11
CA LEU A 345 -34.87 -29.41 30.90
C LEU A 345 -34.06 -28.14 30.62
N SER A 346 -34.78 -27.11 30.14
CA SER A 346 -34.50 -25.69 30.40
C SER A 346 -34.61 -25.41 31.91
N ALA A 347 -33.97 -24.42 32.54
CA ALA A 347 -32.87 -23.51 32.21
C ALA A 347 -32.28 -23.04 33.59
N THR A 348 -31.52 -21.95 33.83
CA THR A 348 -31.15 -20.76 33.06
C THR A 348 -29.92 -20.12 33.72
N HIS A 349 -28.88 -19.71 32.98
CA HIS A 349 -27.92 -18.71 33.46
C HIS A 349 -27.41 -17.87 32.29
N LYS A 350 -27.73 -16.57 32.30
CA LYS A 350 -27.34 -15.62 31.25
C LYS A 350 -25.86 -15.27 31.38
N LEU A 351 -25.05 -15.65 30.39
CA LEU A 351 -23.83 -14.91 30.07
C LEU A 351 -24.15 -14.00 28.88
N ASN A 352 -24.16 -12.68 29.13
CA ASN A 352 -24.24 -11.67 28.08
C ASN A 352 -22.90 -11.63 27.33
N TYR A 353 -22.66 -12.61 26.46
CA TYR A 353 -21.63 -12.49 25.45
C TYR A 353 -22.21 -11.66 24.31
N SER A 354 -21.85 -10.38 24.25
CA SER A 354 -22.19 -9.51 23.13
C SER A 354 -21.35 -9.93 21.93
N ASP A 355 -21.91 -10.83 21.11
CA ASP A 355 -21.33 -11.22 19.83
C ASP A 355 -21.09 -9.98 18.98
N GLN A 356 -19.83 -9.53 18.88
CA GLN A 356 -19.38 -8.72 17.75
C GLN A 356 -19.27 -9.62 16.52
N LYS A 357 -20.44 -10.05 16.05
CA LYS A 357 -20.62 -10.63 14.72
C LYS A 357 -20.15 -9.59 13.72
N ALA A 358 -19.00 -9.84 13.09
CA ALA A 358 -18.43 -8.97 12.07
C ALA A 358 -19.53 -8.57 11.07
N GLU A 359 -19.83 -7.27 10.99
CA GLU A 359 -20.97 -6.78 10.24
C GLU A 359 -20.68 -6.92 8.75
N LYS A 360 -21.16 -8.03 8.16
CA LYS A 360 -21.20 -8.18 6.70
C LYS A 360 -21.92 -6.95 6.14
N PRO A 361 -21.34 -6.21 5.17
CA PRO A 361 -21.89 -4.93 4.74
C PRO A 361 -23.34 -5.09 4.25
N ASN A 362 -24.29 -4.62 5.06
CA ASN A 362 -25.73 -4.81 4.86
C ASN A 362 -26.32 -3.87 3.79
N THR A 363 -25.48 -3.24 2.96
CA THR A 363 -25.90 -2.29 1.92
C THR A 363 -26.04 -3.02 0.58
N PRO A 364 -27.26 -3.11 0.00
CA PRO A 364 -27.48 -3.78 -1.27
C PRO A 364 -26.73 -3.10 -2.42
N LEU A 365 -26.03 -3.90 -3.22
CA LEU A 365 -25.39 -3.48 -4.46
C LEU A 365 -26.12 -4.16 -5.61
N ASP A 366 -26.93 -3.39 -6.33
CA ASP A 366 -27.69 -3.87 -7.49
C ASP A 366 -26.75 -4.14 -8.67
N CYS A 367 -27.15 -5.01 -9.59
CA CYS A 367 -26.41 -5.19 -10.82
C CYS A 367 -26.45 -3.93 -11.70
N GLU A 368 -25.28 -3.41 -12.06
CA GLU A 368 -25.12 -2.32 -13.02
C GLU A 368 -24.60 -2.88 -14.35
N VAL A 369 -25.16 -2.42 -15.46
CA VAL A 369 -24.87 -2.91 -16.83
C VAL A 369 -24.55 -1.75 -17.77
N SER A 370 -23.80 -2.02 -18.82
CA SER A 370 -23.45 -1.04 -19.84
C SER A 370 -24.69 -0.53 -20.59
N VAL A 371 -24.51 0.58 -21.31
CA VAL A 371 -25.41 0.89 -22.43
C VAL A 371 -25.43 -0.27 -23.42
N TRP A 372 -26.54 -0.40 -24.14
CA TRP A 372 -26.66 -1.35 -25.24
C TRP A 372 -25.65 -1.04 -26.36
N SER A 373 -25.13 -2.08 -27.01
CA SER A 373 -24.45 -1.95 -28.28
C SER A 373 -25.37 -1.30 -29.33
N PRO A 374 -24.82 -0.73 -30.40
CA PRO A 374 -25.56 -0.58 -31.65
C PRO A 374 -26.19 -1.93 -32.05
N TRP A 375 -27.28 -1.86 -32.79
CA TRP A 375 -27.89 -3.06 -33.35
C TRP A 375 -26.96 -3.69 -34.39
N GLY A 376 -26.84 -5.03 -34.34
CA GLY A 376 -26.18 -5.79 -35.38
C GLY A 376 -26.96 -5.79 -36.70
N LEU A 377 -26.35 -6.36 -37.74
CA LEU A 377 -26.97 -6.52 -39.05
C LEU A 377 -28.30 -7.30 -38.96
N CYS A 378 -29.28 -6.90 -39.77
CA CYS A 378 -30.54 -7.61 -39.90
C CYS A 378 -30.31 -8.97 -40.58
N LYS A 379 -30.43 -10.06 -39.81
CA LYS A 379 -30.33 -11.44 -40.30
C LYS A 379 -31.71 -11.89 -40.78
N GLY A 380 -31.90 -11.96 -42.09
CA GLY A 380 -33.14 -12.43 -42.72
C GLY A 380 -32.93 -12.68 -44.20
N LYS A 381 -33.92 -13.28 -44.86
CA LYS A 381 -33.98 -13.28 -46.32
C LYS A 381 -34.43 -11.90 -46.80
N CYS A 382 -34.00 -11.49 -47.98
CA CYS A 382 -34.47 -10.24 -48.55
C CYS A 382 -35.99 -10.29 -48.81
N GLY A 383 -36.71 -9.22 -48.48
CA GLY A 383 -38.16 -9.14 -48.61
C GLY A 383 -38.96 -9.79 -47.47
N ASP A 384 -38.33 -10.63 -46.64
CA ASP A 384 -38.93 -11.23 -45.45
C ASP A 384 -38.57 -10.42 -44.18
N SER A 385 -39.30 -10.63 -43.09
CA SER A 385 -38.90 -10.12 -41.77
C SER A 385 -37.66 -10.87 -41.27
N GLY A 386 -36.59 -10.13 -40.98
CA GLY A 386 -35.39 -10.62 -40.32
C GLY A 386 -35.36 -10.33 -38.82
N ILE A 387 -34.25 -10.70 -38.21
CA ILE A 387 -33.94 -10.51 -36.79
C ILE A 387 -32.60 -9.76 -36.66
N GLN A 388 -32.56 -8.73 -35.81
CA GLN A 388 -31.33 -8.07 -35.38
C GLN A 388 -31.17 -8.21 -33.87
N HIS A 389 -29.93 -8.40 -33.42
CA HIS A 389 -29.59 -8.53 -32.00
C HIS A 389 -28.73 -7.35 -31.55
N ARG A 390 -28.78 -7.04 -30.25
CA ARG A 390 -27.81 -6.18 -29.57
C ARG A 390 -27.46 -6.78 -28.21
N THR A 391 -26.29 -6.42 -27.69
CA THR A 391 -25.78 -6.94 -26.42
C THR A 391 -25.31 -5.83 -25.50
N ARG A 392 -25.22 -6.13 -24.20
CA ARG A 392 -24.61 -5.28 -23.17
C ARG A 392 -23.91 -6.16 -22.14
N TYR A 393 -22.99 -5.59 -21.37
CA TYR A 393 -22.20 -6.33 -20.39
C TYR A 393 -22.40 -5.81 -18.97
N ILE A 394 -22.05 -6.62 -17.97
CA ILE A 394 -22.13 -6.26 -16.55
C ILE A 394 -20.95 -5.35 -16.20
N LEU A 395 -21.23 -4.23 -15.53
CA LEU A 395 -20.25 -3.30 -14.96
C LEU A 395 -19.99 -3.63 -13.48
N MET A 396 -21.04 -4.01 -12.75
CA MET A 396 -20.97 -4.44 -11.35
C MET A 396 -21.94 -5.61 -11.16
N HIS A 397 -21.44 -6.73 -10.64
CA HIS A 397 -22.28 -7.86 -10.26
C HIS A 397 -23.12 -7.54 -9.01
N PRO A 398 -24.31 -8.13 -8.84
CA PRO A 398 -25.12 -7.90 -7.67
C PRO A 398 -24.50 -8.53 -6.42
N ALA A 399 -24.55 -7.81 -5.31
CA ALA A 399 -24.04 -8.26 -4.01
C ALA A 399 -24.93 -7.76 -2.86
N ASN A 400 -24.76 -8.35 -1.67
CA ASN A 400 -25.48 -7.96 -0.44
C ASN A 400 -27.01 -7.88 -0.60
N ASN A 401 -27.60 -8.86 -1.30
CA ASN A 401 -29.02 -8.93 -1.65
C ASN A 401 -29.54 -7.80 -2.58
N GLY A 402 -28.67 -7.15 -3.36
CA GLY A 402 -29.08 -6.26 -4.44
C GLY A 402 -29.77 -6.97 -5.61
N ALA A 403 -30.44 -6.18 -6.46
CA ALA A 403 -31.24 -6.67 -7.57
C ALA A 403 -30.40 -7.40 -8.64
N ALA A 404 -30.91 -8.53 -9.12
CA ALA A 404 -30.27 -9.34 -10.16
C ALA A 404 -30.13 -8.59 -11.49
N CYS A 405 -29.16 -9.02 -12.31
CA CYS A 405 -28.91 -8.40 -13.62
C CYS A 405 -30.12 -8.53 -14.57
N PRO A 406 -30.50 -7.45 -15.27
CA PRO A 406 -31.47 -7.55 -16.36
C PRO A 406 -30.87 -8.29 -17.57
N LEU A 407 -31.70 -8.63 -18.55
CA LEU A 407 -31.27 -9.31 -19.78
C LEU A 407 -30.08 -8.58 -20.45
N LEU A 408 -29.04 -9.34 -20.81
CA LEU A 408 -27.81 -8.84 -21.43
C LEU A 408 -27.84 -8.89 -22.96
N GLU A 409 -28.83 -9.57 -23.53
CA GLU A 409 -29.09 -9.67 -24.96
C GLU A 409 -30.52 -9.21 -25.24
N GLU A 410 -30.72 -8.53 -26.36
CA GLU A 410 -32.03 -8.09 -26.83
C GLU A 410 -32.15 -8.35 -28.33
N GLU A 411 -33.33 -8.79 -28.72
CA GLU A 411 -33.70 -9.12 -30.08
C GLU A 411 -34.86 -8.23 -30.54
N ARG A 412 -34.85 -7.78 -31.79
CA ARG A 412 -36.03 -7.21 -32.43
C ARG A 412 -36.14 -7.63 -33.89
N THR A 413 -37.38 -7.66 -34.37
CA THR A 413 -37.69 -7.80 -35.80
C THR A 413 -37.11 -6.64 -36.60
N CYS A 414 -36.75 -6.92 -37.85
CA CYS A 414 -36.20 -5.96 -38.80
C CYS A 414 -36.59 -6.34 -40.23
N PHE A 415 -36.37 -5.44 -41.17
CA PHE A 415 -36.45 -5.72 -42.60
C PHE A 415 -35.07 -5.43 -43.20
N PRO A 416 -34.47 -6.35 -43.98
CA PRO A 416 -33.19 -6.09 -44.62
C PRO A 416 -33.33 -5.04 -45.73
N ASP A 417 -32.78 -3.84 -45.51
CA ASP A 417 -32.72 -2.79 -46.53
C ASP A 417 -31.55 -3.04 -47.50
N ASN A 418 -31.74 -2.74 -48.80
CA ASN A 418 -30.72 -2.79 -49.85
C ASN A 418 -29.95 -4.13 -49.96
N CYS A 419 -30.67 -5.24 -50.02
CA CYS A 419 -30.08 -6.54 -50.38
C CYS A 419 -29.52 -6.52 -51.81
N LEU A 420 -28.40 -7.22 -52.03
CA LEU A 420 -27.77 -7.45 -53.34
C LEU A 420 -28.13 -8.84 -53.90
#